data_AF-A0A967CKE3-F1
#
_entry.id   AF-A0A967CKE3-F1
#
_cell.length_a   1.000
_cell.length_b   1.000
_cell.length_c   1.000
_cell.angle_alpha   90.00
_cell.angle_beta   90.00
_cell.angle_gamma   90.00
#
_symmetry.space_group_name_H-M   'P 1'
#
loop_
_entity.id
_entity.type
_entity.pdbx_description
1 polymer ?
#
loop_
_entity_poly.entity_id
_entity_poly.type
_entity_poly.pdbx_seq_one_letter_code
_entity_poly.pdbx_strand_id
1 'polypeptide(L)' 'MERVKTFKWIGTALVLTGILLTNLNIYPVNIVTHGLGALSWTFAGYLAKDKAILTNFSLQLPLFFIGLVNAFGPS' A
#
# COMPACT_ATOMS: atom_id res chain seq x y z
N MET A 1 -16.76 14.07 -0.41
CA MET A 1 -16.84 12.70 -0.97
C MET A 1 -15.92 12.50 -2.16
N GLU A 2 -15.81 13.47 -3.07
CA GLU A 2 -14.95 13.36 -4.27
C GLU A 2 -13.47 13.07 -3.97
N ARG A 3 -12.87 13.78 -2.99
CA ARG A 3 -11.46 13.58 -2.60
C ARG A 3 -11.18 12.14 -2.14
N VAL A 4 -12.09 11.55 -1.35
CA VAL A 4 -11.96 10.16 -0.89
C VAL A 4 -11.97 9.20 -2.07
N LYS A 5 -12.84 9.42 -3.05
CA LYS A 5 -12.91 8.63 -4.28
C LYS A 5 -11.58 8.69 -5.05
N THR A 6 -10.96 9.86 -5.17
CA THR A 6 -9.66 10.02 -5.82
C THR A 6 -8.57 9.20 -5.11
N PHE A 7 -8.45 9.29 -3.78
CA PHE A 7 -7.47 8.49 -3.02
C PHE A 7 -7.70 6.98 -3.16
N LYS A 8 -8.97 6.54 -3.21
CA LYS A 8 -9.30 5.13 -3.44
C LYS A 8 -8.81 4.67 -4.81
N TRP A 9 -9.05 5.43 -5.88
CA TRP A 9 -8.62 5.01 -7.23
C TRP A 9 -7.11 5.07 -7.43
N ILE A 10 -6.43 6.09 -6.89
CA ILE A 10 -4.96 6.13 -6.87
C ILE A 10 -4.42 4.91 -6.10
N GLY A 11 -4.99 4.63 -4.93
CA GLY A 11 -4.63 3.47 -4.12
C GLY A 11 -4.84 2.16 -4.86
N THR A 12 -5.99 1.97 -5.51
CA THR A 12 -6.29 0.78 -6.31
C THR A 12 -5.28 0.57 -7.43
N ALA A 13 -4.98 1.61 -8.21
CA ALA A 13 -4.01 1.48 -9.31
C ALA A 13 -2.65 1.03 -8.78
N LEU A 14 -2.14 1.68 -7.72
CA LEU A 14 -0.85 1.35 -7.12
C LEU A 14 -0.83 -0.05 -6.48
N VAL A 15 -1.89 -0.45 -5.76
CA VAL A 15 -1.99 -1.79 -5.18
C VAL A 15 -1.97 -2.87 -6.27
N LEU A 16 -2.76 -2.69 -7.34
CA LEU A 16 -2.81 -3.64 -8.45
C LEU A 16 -1.47 -3.71 -9.20
N THR A 17 -0.79 -2.58 -9.41
CA THR A 17 0.57 -2.56 -9.96
C THR A 17 1.56 -3.27 -9.02
N GLY A 18 1.49 -3.03 -7.71
CA GLY A 18 2.30 -3.75 -6.73
C GLY A 18 2.08 -5.26 -6.78
N ILE A 19 0.83 -5.71 -6.87
CA ILE A 19 0.47 -7.13 -7.04
C ILE A 19 1.03 -7.70 -8.34
N LEU A 20 0.93 -6.97 -9.45
CA LEU A 20 1.53 -7.38 -10.72
C LEU A 20 3.05 -7.56 -10.59
N LEU A 21 3.73 -6.56 -10.02
CA LEU A 21 5.19 -6.61 -9.80
C LEU A 21 5.60 -7.77 -8.87
N THR A 22 4.79 -8.10 -7.86
CA THR A 22 4.99 -9.29 -7.03
C THR A 22 4.92 -10.57 -7.86
N ASN A 23 3.93 -10.71 -8.74
CA ASN A 23 3.79 -11.89 -9.61
C ASN A 23 4.91 -11.98 -10.66
N LEU A 24 5.53 -10.85 -11.03
CA LEU A 24 6.72 -10.81 -11.89
C LEU A 24 8.03 -10.96 -11.10
N ASN A 25 7.97 -11.15 -9.78
CA ASN A 25 9.11 -11.27 -8.87
C ASN A 25 10.07 -10.06 -8.90
N ILE A 26 9.55 -8.85 -9.12
CA ILE A 26 10.34 -7.62 -9.20
C ILE A 26 10.45 -6.97 -7.81
N TYR A 27 11.44 -7.42 -7.04
CA TYR A 27 11.73 -6.92 -5.70
C TYR A 27 12.88 -5.88 -5.70
N PRO A 28 12.83 -4.80 -4.89
CA PRO A 28 11.81 -4.43 -3.91
C PRO A 28 10.73 -3.47 -4.44
N VAL A 29 10.74 -3.17 -5.74
CA VAL A 29 9.82 -2.20 -6.37
C VAL A 29 8.35 -2.60 -6.16
N ASN A 30 8.06 -3.90 -6.11
CA ASN A 30 6.74 -4.43 -5.77
C ASN A 30 6.23 -3.92 -4.41
N ILE A 31 7.02 -4.03 -3.34
CA ILE A 31 6.67 -3.63 -1.98
C ILE A 31 6.57 -2.11 -1.88
N VAL A 32 7.47 -1.36 -2.53
CA VAL A 32 7.39 0.11 -2.55
C VAL A 32 6.08 0.56 -3.21
N THR A 33 5.77 0.01 -4.39
CA THR A 33 4.57 0.38 -5.17
C THR A 33 3.30 0.00 -4.44
N HIS A 34 3.24 -1.22 -3.88
CA HIS A 34 2.10 -1.66 -3.08
C HIS A 34 1.95 -0.80 -1.82
N GLY A 35 3.05 -0.50 -1.13
CA GLY A 35 3.08 0.32 0.08
C GLY A 35 2.55 1.74 -0.14
N LEU A 36 2.88 2.38 -1.27
CA LEU A 36 2.30 3.67 -1.65
C LEU A 36 0.78 3.58 -1.88
N GLY A 37 0.32 2.49 -2.51
CA GLY A 37 -1.10 2.20 -2.65
C GLY A 37 -1.81 2.00 -1.31
N ALA A 38 -1.17 1.28 -0.38
CA ALA A 38 -1.67 1.07 0.97
C ALA A 38 -1.74 2.40 1.76
N LEU A 39 -0.76 3.29 1.64
CA LEU A 39 -0.81 4.63 2.25
C LEU A 39 -2.02 5.42 1.76
N SER A 40 -2.28 5.41 0.44
CA SER A 40 -3.44 6.09 -0.15
C SER A 40 -4.78 5.52 0.38
N TRP A 41 -4.87 4.20 0.51
CA TRP A 41 -6.06 3.54 1.06
C TRP A 41 -6.24 3.76 2.56
N THR A 42 -5.15 3.79 3.34
CA THR A 42 -5.18 4.14 4.76
C THR A 42 -5.70 5.57 4.94
N PHE A 43 -5.24 6.52 4.12
CA PHE A 43 -5.76 7.89 4.16
C PHE A 43 -7.23 7.97 3.73
N ALA A 44 -7.62 7.22 2.69
CA ALA A 44 -9.02 7.13 2.27
C ALA A 44 -9.92 6.52 3.36
N GLY A 45 -9.46 5.48 4.06
CA GLY A 45 -10.15 4.83 5.18
C GLY A 45 -10.32 5.78 6.37
N TYR A 46 -9.27 6.53 6.72
CA TYR A 46 -9.32 7.57 7.74
C TYR A 46 -10.37 8.64 7.40
N LEU A 47 -10.33 9.20 6.18
CA LEU A 47 -11.30 10.21 5.74
C LEU A 47 -12.74 9.68 5.66
N ALA A 48 -12.91 8.40 5.29
CA ALA A 48 -14.21 7.75 5.22
C ALA A 48 -14.74 7.26 6.58
N LYS A 49 -13.92 7.35 7.66
CA LYS A 49 -14.18 6.72 8.97
C LYS A 49 -14.46 5.21 8.86
N ASP A 50 -13.84 4.55 7.88
CA ASP A 50 -14.00 3.12 7.61
C ASP A 50 -12.91 2.33 8.37
N LYS A 51 -13.32 1.70 9.46
CA LYS A 51 -12.40 0.93 10.33
C LYS A 51 -11.84 -0.30 9.62
N ALA A 52 -12.59 -0.93 8.73
CA ALA A 52 -12.15 -2.16 8.06
C ALA A 52 -11.02 -1.83 7.06
N ILE A 53 -11.21 -0.78 6.25
CA ILE A 53 -10.16 -0.29 5.34
C ILE A 53 -8.93 0.16 6.14
N LEU A 54 -9.14 0.92 7.22
CA LEU A 54 -8.05 1.43 8.05
C LEU A 54 -7.23 0.28 8.65
N THR A 55 -7.88 -0.72 9.23
CA THR A 55 -7.19 -1.89 9.79
C THR A 55 -6.41 -2.65 8.73
N ASN A 56 -7.02 -2.94 7.58
CA ASN A 56 -6.37 -3.72 6.52
C ASN A 56 -5.08 -3.04 6.03
N PHE A 57 -5.19 -1.79 5.55
CA PHE A 57 -4.06 -1.13 4.91
C PHE A 57 -3.05 -0.56 5.91
N SER A 58 -3.47 -0.19 7.13
CA SER A 58 -2.50 0.26 8.15
C SER A 58 -1.61 -0.88 8.64
N LEU A 59 -2.12 -2.10 8.73
CA LEU A 59 -1.31 -3.27 9.11
C LEU A 59 -0.36 -3.72 7.98
N GLN A 60 -0.72 -3.48 6.72
CA GLN A 60 0.18 -3.75 5.60
C GLN A 60 1.43 -2.85 5.63
N LEU A 61 1.34 -1.62 6.14
CA LEU A 61 2.47 -0.68 6.17
C LEU A 61 3.66 -1.18 7.02
N PRO A 62 3.49 -1.64 8.28
CA PRO A 62 4.55 -2.30 9.02
C PRO A 62 5.11 -3.55 8.35
N LEU A 63 4.26 -4.38 7.73
CA LEU A 63 4.71 -5.58 7.02
C LEU A 63 5.61 -5.22 5.82
N PHE A 64 5.23 -4.21 5.05
CA PHE A 64 6.05 -3.68 3.96
C PHE A 64 7.32 -3.01 4.47
N PHE A 65 7.28 -2.32 5.60
CA PHE A 65 8.46 -1.74 6.22
C PHE A 65 9.49 -2.82 6.59
N ILE A 66 9.06 -3.93 7.19
CA ILE A 66 9.94 -5.08 7.47
C ILE A 66 10.54 -5.63 6.17
N GLY A 67 9.73 -5.76 5.12
CA GLY A 67 10.22 -6.13 3.78
C GLY A 67 11.32 -5.19 3.27
N LEU A 68 11.10 -3.87 3.34
CA LEU A 68 12.10 -2.88 2.90
C LEU A 68 13.38 -2.90 3.74
N VAL A 69 13.27 -3.09 5.06
CA VAL A 69 14.44 -3.27 5.93
C VAL A 69 15.22 -4.53 5.52
N ASN A 70 14.56 -5.62 5.18
CA ASN A 70 15.26 -6.80 4.66
C ASN A 70 15.86 -6.58 3.26
N ALA A 71 15.28 -5.69 2.44
CA ALA A 71 15.79 -5.38 1.11
C ALA A 71 17.07 -4.52 1.11
N PHE A 72 17.13 -3.57 2.03
CA PHE A 72 18.13 -2.49 2.03
C PHE A 72 18.92 -2.37 3.33
N GLY A 73 18.53 -3.11 4.36
CA GLY A 73 19.22 -3.15 5.64
C GLY A 73 20.59 -3.80 5.51
N PRO A 74 21.48 -3.58 6.49
CA PRO A 74 22.81 -4.16 6.49
C PRO A 74 22.71 -5.69 6.50
N SER A 75 23.32 -6.32 5.50
CA SER A 75 23.56 -7.77 5.41
C SER A 75 24.83 -8.16 6.15
#